data_AF-A0A2K6QNY5-F1
#
_entry.id   AF-A0A2K6QNY5-F1
#
_cell.length_a   1.000
_cell.length_b   1.000
_cell.length_c   1.000
_cell.angle_alpha   90.00
_cell.angle_beta   90.00
_cell.angle_gamma   90.00
#
_symmetry.space_group_name_H-M   'P 1'
#
loop_
_entity.id
_entity.type
_entity.pdbx_description
1 polymer ?
#
loop_
_entity_poly.entity_id
_entity_poly.type
_entity_poly.pdbx_seq_one_letter_code
_entity_poly.pdbx_strand_id
1 'polypeptide(L)'
;MEMKKISLELGNRAPEEVTELVFDNCLCVNGEIEGLKDTFKELEFLSMANVELSSLAQLPSLNKLRKWELSDNIISGGLEVLAEKCPNLTYLNLSGNKIKDLSTVETDGSCFCFCFFLFNSTCHCAF
;
A
#
# COMPACT_ATOMS: atom_id res chain seq x y z
N MET A 1 -10.19 -1.64 -9.92
CA MET A 1 -9.84 -3.02 -9.53
C MET A 1 -11.11 -3.85 -9.60
N GLU A 2 -11.11 -5.04 -10.19
CA GLU A 2 -12.36 -5.81 -10.27
C GLU A 2 -12.80 -6.28 -8.86
N MET A 3 -13.94 -5.76 -8.38
CA MET A 3 -14.61 -6.21 -7.14
C MET A 3 -14.78 -7.74 -7.07
N LYS A 4 -14.91 -8.39 -8.24
CA LYS A 4 -14.97 -9.86 -8.36
C LYS A 4 -13.73 -10.55 -7.81
N LYS A 5 -12.55 -9.96 -7.95
CA LYS A 5 -11.28 -10.55 -7.48
C LYS A 5 -11.12 -10.40 -5.97
N ILE A 6 -11.62 -9.31 -5.39
CA ILE A 6 -11.72 -9.15 -3.93
C ILE A 6 -12.62 -10.23 -3.33
N SER A 7 -13.80 -10.48 -3.91
CA SER A 7 -14.67 -11.58 -3.47
C SER A 7 -14.00 -12.96 -3.60
N LEU A 8 -13.11 -13.14 -4.59
CA LEU A 8 -12.36 -14.38 -4.76
C LEU A 8 -11.30 -14.56 -3.66
N GLU A 9 -10.55 -13.51 -3.32
CA GLU A 9 -9.53 -13.53 -2.25
C GLU A 9 -10.13 -13.64 -0.84
N LEU A 10 -11.29 -13.01 -0.63
CA LEU A 10 -12.07 -13.15 0.60
C LEU A 10 -12.55 -14.60 0.81
N GLY A 11 -12.96 -15.27 -0.27
CA GLY A 11 -13.59 -16.58 -0.20
C GLY A 11 -14.85 -16.55 0.67
N ASN A 12 -14.98 -17.51 1.60
CA ASN A 12 -16.07 -17.55 2.59
C ASN A 12 -15.76 -16.76 3.88
N ARG A 13 -14.62 -16.06 3.95
CA ARG A 13 -14.22 -15.32 5.16
C ARG A 13 -14.86 -13.94 5.17
N ALA A 14 -15.19 -13.46 6.37
CA ALA A 14 -15.61 -12.08 6.53
C ALA A 14 -14.42 -11.14 6.26
N PRO A 15 -14.61 -10.00 5.56
CA PRO A 15 -13.54 -9.02 5.32
C PRO A 15 -12.84 -8.54 6.59
N GLU A 16 -13.56 -8.59 7.71
CA GLU A 16 -13.12 -8.20 9.04
C GLU A 16 -12.13 -9.20 9.66
N GLU A 17 -12.09 -10.45 9.19
CA GLU A 17 -11.19 -11.49 9.69
C GLU A 17 -9.98 -11.71 8.77
N VAL A 18 -9.93 -11.01 7.63
CA VAL A 18 -8.86 -11.19 6.66
C VAL A 18 -7.64 -10.37 7.05
N THR A 19 -6.55 -11.07 7.34
CA THR A 19 -5.26 -10.50 7.72
C THR A 19 -4.31 -10.31 6.54
N GLU A 20 -4.54 -11.01 5.43
CA GLU A 20 -3.65 -11.00 4.27
C GLU A 20 -4.45 -10.96 2.96
N LEU A 21 -4.07 -10.05 2.06
CA LEU A 21 -4.64 -9.94 0.72
C LEU A 21 -3.54 -9.81 -0.33
N VAL A 22 -3.65 -10.60 -1.40
CA VAL A 22 -2.72 -10.58 -2.53
C VAL A 22 -3.51 -10.31 -3.80
N PHE A 23 -3.17 -9.20 -4.46
CA PHE A 23 -3.83 -8.74 -5.67
C PHE A 23 -2.85 -8.48 -6.80
N ASP A 24 -1.74 -9.21 -6.83
CA ASP A 24 -0.74 -9.04 -7.86
C ASP A 24 -1.33 -9.31 -9.25
N ASN A 25 -0.87 -8.55 -10.25
CA ASN A 25 -1.35 -8.63 -11.63
C ASN A 25 -2.85 -8.34 -11.79
N CYS A 26 -3.45 -7.59 -10.88
CA CYS A 26 -4.84 -7.13 -10.96
C CYS A 26 -4.90 -5.67 -11.40
N LEU A 27 -5.24 -5.39 -12.65
CA LEU A 27 -5.28 -4.01 -13.15
C LEU A 27 -6.27 -3.15 -12.34
N CYS A 28 -5.75 -2.06 -11.78
CA CYS A 28 -6.54 -0.99 -11.20
C CYS A 28 -7.25 -0.22 -12.31
N VAL A 29 -8.51 0.14 -12.08
CA VAL A 29 -9.26 0.95 -13.04
C VAL A 29 -8.82 2.39 -12.78
N ASN A 30 -8.38 3.09 -13.83
CA ASN A 30 -7.84 4.44 -13.76
C ASN A 30 -6.61 4.60 -12.83
N GLY A 31 -5.94 3.51 -12.46
CA GLY A 31 -4.81 3.54 -11.53
C GLY A 31 -5.19 3.88 -10.09
N GLU A 32 -6.45 3.65 -9.71
CA GLU A 32 -6.95 3.85 -8.35
C GLU A 32 -7.31 2.53 -7.66
N ILE A 33 -7.22 2.53 -6.33
CA ILE A 33 -7.68 1.41 -5.50
C ILE A 33 -9.20 1.45 -5.47
N GLU A 34 -9.83 0.37 -5.91
CA GLU A 34 -11.29 0.23 -5.85
C GLU A 34 -11.64 -1.05 -5.09
N GLY A 35 -12.72 -0.99 -4.32
CA GLY A 35 -13.26 -2.15 -3.62
C GLY A 35 -12.54 -2.53 -2.31
N LEU A 36 -11.35 -1.97 -2.06
CA LEU A 36 -10.77 -1.95 -0.71
C LEU A 36 -11.57 -0.95 0.14
N LYS A 37 -12.11 -1.40 1.27
CA LYS A 37 -12.96 -0.60 2.17
C LYS A 37 -12.41 -0.62 3.59
N ASP A 38 -12.89 0.26 4.45
CA ASP A 38 -12.53 0.30 5.89
C ASP A 38 -13.03 -0.93 6.68
N THR A 39 -13.62 -1.93 6.01
CA THR A 39 -14.02 -3.22 6.58
C THR A 39 -12.82 -4.13 6.86
N PHE A 40 -11.69 -3.93 6.18
CA PHE A 40 -10.46 -4.73 6.32
C PHE A 40 -9.63 -4.30 7.55
N LYS A 41 -10.26 -4.35 8.73
CA LYS A 41 -9.68 -3.80 9.96
C LYS A 41 -8.50 -4.61 10.49
N GLU A 42 -8.50 -5.91 10.23
CA GLU A 42 -7.47 -6.87 10.67
C GLU A 42 -6.37 -7.09 9.63
N LEU A 43 -6.40 -6.36 8.51
CA LEU A 43 -5.44 -6.53 7.43
C LEU A 43 -4.04 -6.10 7.88
N GLU A 44 -3.10 -7.04 7.88
CA GLU A 44 -1.70 -6.85 8.25
C GLU A 44 -0.77 -6.85 7.03
N PHE A 45 -1.12 -7.61 5.98
CA PHE A 45 -0.36 -7.73 4.74
C PHE A 45 -1.22 -7.44 3.51
N LEU A 46 -0.72 -6.55 2.66
CA LEU A 46 -1.34 -6.23 1.37
C LEU A 46 -0.28 -6.30 0.26
N SER A 47 -0.53 -7.09 -0.77
CA SER A 47 0.28 -7.13 -1.98
C SER A 47 -0.54 -6.65 -3.17
N MET A 48 -0.02 -5.65 -3.88
CA MET A 48 -0.60 -5.09 -5.09
C MET A 48 0.54 -4.82 -6.08
N ALA A 49 1.29 -5.86 -6.45
CA ALA A 49 2.37 -5.74 -7.42
C ALA A 49 1.83 -5.78 -8.87
N ASN A 50 2.40 -4.95 -9.75
CA ASN A 50 2.03 -4.92 -11.17
C ASN A 50 0.51 -4.74 -11.40
N VAL A 51 -0.09 -3.75 -10.73
CA VAL A 51 -1.53 -3.44 -10.83
C VAL A 51 -1.81 -2.14 -11.59
N GLU A 52 -0.79 -1.50 -12.15
CA GLU A 52 -0.86 -0.17 -12.77
C GLU A 52 -1.38 0.94 -11.81
N LEU A 53 -1.11 0.81 -10.51
CA LEU A 53 -1.53 1.81 -9.53
C LEU A 53 -0.76 3.13 -9.74
N SER A 54 -1.48 4.25 -9.81
CA SER A 54 -0.91 5.59 -10.01
C SER A 54 -1.15 6.51 -8.82
N SER A 55 -2.24 6.29 -8.07
CA SER A 55 -2.68 7.13 -6.97
C SER A 55 -3.12 6.33 -5.76
N LEU A 56 -2.79 6.83 -4.56
CA LEU A 56 -3.21 6.29 -3.27
C LEU A 56 -4.36 7.08 -2.63
N ALA A 57 -4.94 8.05 -3.35
CA ALA A 57 -5.96 8.96 -2.78
C ALA A 57 -7.23 8.25 -2.28
N GLN A 58 -7.59 7.11 -2.88
CA GLN A 58 -8.77 6.31 -2.51
C GLN A 58 -8.47 5.23 -1.47
N LEU A 59 -7.31 5.29 -0.81
CA LEU A 59 -6.92 4.30 0.20
C LEU A 59 -7.79 4.44 1.47
N PRO A 60 -8.51 3.38 1.90
CA PRO A 60 -9.18 3.35 3.20
C PRO A 60 -8.19 3.37 4.37
N SER A 61 -8.69 3.62 5.59
CA SER A 61 -7.86 3.54 6.80
C SER A 61 -7.57 2.07 7.14
N LEU A 62 -6.30 1.70 7.10
CA LEU A 62 -5.79 0.34 7.37
C LEU A 62 -4.85 0.38 8.57
N ASN A 63 -5.44 0.54 9.75
CA ASN A 63 -4.69 0.77 10.98
C ASN A 63 -3.81 -0.41 11.39
N LYS A 64 -4.11 -1.64 10.98
CA LYS A 64 -3.28 -2.82 11.32
C LYS A 64 -2.28 -3.21 10.24
N LEU A 65 -2.26 -2.50 9.11
CA LEU A 65 -1.38 -2.85 7.99
C LEU A 65 0.07 -2.64 8.39
N ARG A 66 0.87 -3.70 8.32
CA ARG A 66 2.28 -3.72 8.69
C ARG A 66 3.20 -3.83 7.49
N LYS A 67 2.74 -4.51 6.44
CA LYS A 67 3.52 -4.77 5.23
C LYS A 67 2.70 -4.50 3.98
N TRP A 68 3.25 -3.67 3.09
CA TRP A 68 2.63 -3.37 1.80
C TRP A 68 3.64 -3.51 0.64
N GLU A 69 3.33 -4.39 -0.30
CA GLU A 69 4.06 -4.58 -1.56
C GLU A 69 3.36 -3.82 -2.69
N LEU A 70 4.01 -2.81 -3.25
CA LEU A 70 3.52 -1.97 -4.36
C LEU A 70 4.50 -1.98 -5.53
N SER A 71 5.27 -3.05 -5.70
CA SER A 71 6.28 -3.11 -6.76
C SER A 71 5.69 -3.07 -8.16
N ASP A 72 6.46 -2.56 -9.12
CA ASP A 72 6.10 -2.52 -10.54
C ASP A 72 4.78 -1.80 -10.83
N ASN A 73 4.54 -0.70 -10.12
CA ASN A 73 3.40 0.20 -10.37
C ASN A 73 3.86 1.50 -11.03
N ILE A 74 2.94 2.47 -11.20
CA ILE A 74 3.23 3.76 -11.83
C ILE A 74 3.03 4.93 -10.85
N ILE A 75 3.16 4.65 -9.55
CA ILE A 75 3.05 5.64 -8.49
C ILE A 75 4.17 6.67 -8.68
N SER A 76 3.80 7.94 -8.63
CA SER A 76 4.74 9.06 -8.83
C SER A 76 4.78 10.04 -7.65
N GLY A 77 3.87 9.92 -6.69
CA GLY A 77 3.75 10.75 -5.49
C GLY A 77 2.54 10.36 -4.65
N GLY A 78 2.11 11.22 -3.73
CA GLY A 78 0.92 10.98 -2.90
C GLY A 78 1.15 9.99 -1.76
N LEU A 79 2.39 9.86 -1.28
CA LEU A 79 2.76 8.93 -0.21
C LEU A 79 2.44 9.50 1.18
N GLU A 80 2.20 10.81 1.29
CA GLU A 80 1.81 11.48 2.54
C GLU A 80 0.53 10.89 3.17
N VAL A 81 -0.37 10.37 2.34
CA VAL A 81 -1.61 9.70 2.79
C VAL A 81 -1.32 8.43 3.60
N LEU A 82 -0.15 7.81 3.42
CA LEU A 82 0.23 6.60 4.14
C LEU A 82 0.40 6.86 5.64
N ALA A 83 0.92 8.03 6.01
CA ALA A 83 1.08 8.40 7.42
C ALA A 83 -0.28 8.55 8.12
N GLU A 84 -1.31 9.01 7.39
CA GLU A 84 -2.66 9.17 7.92
C GLU A 84 -3.45 7.85 7.91
N LYS A 85 -3.38 7.09 6.81
CA LYS A 85 -4.23 5.91 6.60
C LYS A 85 -3.62 4.61 7.12
N CYS A 86 -2.29 4.51 7.17
CA CYS A 86 -1.57 3.30 7.54
C CYS A 86 -0.54 3.59 8.65
N PRO A 87 -0.97 4.02 9.85
CA PRO A 87 -0.07 4.47 10.91
C PRO A 87 0.80 3.36 11.53
N ASN A 88 0.55 2.08 11.23
CA ASN A 88 1.38 0.97 11.74
C ASN A 88 2.20 0.29 10.64
N LEU A 89 2.32 0.93 9.47
CA LEU A 89 3.04 0.34 8.34
C LEU A 89 4.54 0.41 8.61
N THR A 90 5.17 -0.76 8.64
CA THR A 90 6.59 -0.94 8.97
C THR A 90 7.44 -1.32 7.75
N TYR A 91 6.80 -1.89 6.73
CA TYR A 91 7.45 -2.32 5.50
C TYR A 91 6.67 -1.81 4.30
N LEU A 92 7.39 -1.19 3.38
CA LEU A 92 6.82 -0.67 2.15
C LEU A 92 7.80 -0.88 0.99
N ASN A 93 7.37 -1.65 0.00
CA ASN A 93 8.14 -1.83 -1.23
C ASN A 93 7.51 -1.02 -2.36
N LEU A 94 8.30 -0.12 -2.93
CA LEU A 94 7.91 0.75 -4.03
C LEU A 94 8.86 0.58 -5.22
N SER A 95 9.64 -0.50 -5.26
CA SER A 95 10.53 -0.84 -6.39
C SER A 95 9.76 -0.84 -7.71
N GLY A 96 10.36 -0.37 -8.79
CA GLY A 96 9.71 -0.35 -10.11
C GLY A 96 8.62 0.72 -10.29
N ASN A 97 8.47 1.66 -9.34
CA ASN A 97 7.59 2.83 -9.49
C ASN A 97 8.29 4.03 -10.14
N LYS A 98 7.52 5.11 -10.39
CA LYS A 98 7.99 6.36 -11.00
C LYS A 98 8.17 7.49 -9.98
N ILE A 99 8.53 7.14 -8.75
CA ILE A 99 8.73 8.11 -7.66
C ILE A 99 10.02 8.87 -7.93
N LYS A 100 9.89 10.17 -8.21
CA LYS A 100 11.03 11.06 -8.47
C LYS A 100 11.50 11.80 -7.23
N ASP A 101 10.59 12.04 -6.28
CA ASP A 101 10.84 12.75 -5.04
C ASP A 101 10.27 11.94 -3.87
N LEU A 102 11.14 11.55 -2.94
CA LEU A 102 10.78 10.90 -1.68
C LEU A 102 10.71 11.89 -0.51
N SER A 103 11.04 13.16 -0.78
CA SER A 103 11.00 14.27 0.17
C SER A 103 9.61 14.49 0.78
N THR A 104 8.55 13.97 0.16
CA THR A 104 7.17 14.01 0.66
C THR A 104 6.89 13.04 1.81
N VAL A 105 7.76 12.05 2.08
CA VAL A 105 7.57 11.10 3.20
C VAL A 105 8.34 11.52 4.48
N GLU A 106 9.09 12.62 4.43
CA GLU A 106 9.66 13.24 5.63
C GLU A 106 8.57 14.02 6.37
N THR A 107 7.71 13.31 7.10
CA THR A 107 6.67 13.95 7.93
C THR A 107 7.15 14.18 9.36
N ASP A 108 7.51 15.44 9.63
CA ASP A 108 7.32 16.20 10.87
C ASP A 108 7.41 15.41 12.20
N GLY A 109 8.64 15.10 12.61
CA GLY A 109 9.00 14.77 14.01
C GLY A 109 8.43 13.49 14.62
N SER A 110 7.63 12.73 13.87
CA SER A 110 7.10 11.42 14.27
C SER A 110 7.87 10.38 13.49
N CYS A 111 8.83 9.72 14.13
CA CYS A 111 9.70 8.72 13.52
C CYS A 111 8.86 7.49 13.06
N PHE A 112 8.21 7.61 11.91
CA PHE A 112 7.60 6.48 11.21
C PHE A 112 8.73 5.71 10.54
N CYS A 113 9.15 4.61 11.17
CA CYS A 113 10.20 3.76 10.64
C CYS A 113 9.62 2.89 9.50
N PHE A 114 9.40 3.49 8.34
CA PHE A 114 9.15 2.75 7.11
C PHE A 114 10.48 2.18 6.61
N CYS A 115 10.60 0.86 6.54
CA CYS A 115 11.63 0.24 5.72
C CYS A 115 11.25 0.41 4.24
N PHE A 116 11.74 1.49 3.63
CA PHE A 116 11.63 1.72 2.19
C PHE A 116 12.67 0.90 1.42
N PHE A 117 12.22 -0.15 0.74
CA PHE A 117 13.04 -0.83 -0.26
C PHE A 117 12.79 -0.19 -1.62
N LEU A 118 13.45 0.95 -1.88
CA LEU A 118 13.25 1.71 -3.11
C LEU A 118 14.29 1.44 -4.18
N PHE A 119 15.54 1.16 -3.82
CA PHE A 119 16.59 0.77 -4.77
C PHE A 119 17.63 -0.08 -4.01
N ASN A 120 18.40 -0.88 -4.75
CA ASN A 120 19.39 -1.84 -4.26
C ASN A 120 20.62 -1.19 -3.56
N SER A 121 20.44 -0.18 -2.70
CA SER A 121 21.48 0.36 -1.83
C SER A 121 20.86 1.20 -0.72
N THR A 122 21.12 0.79 0.53
CA THR A 122 20.99 1.56 1.77
C THR A 122 19.60 2.11 2.10
N CYS A 123 18.90 1.43 3.03
CA CYS A 123 17.88 2.05 3.87
C CYS A 123 18.52 3.24 4.59
N HIS A 124 18.26 4.47 4.14
CA HIS A 124 18.47 5.63 5.00
C HIS A 124 17.31 5.64 5.99
N CYS A 125 17.59 5.26 7.24
CA CYS A 125 16.73 5.66 8.34
C CYS A 125 16.69 7.19 8.32
N ALA A 126 15.54 7.76 7.98
CA ALA A 126 15.28 9.17 8.22
C ALA A 126 15.37 9.38 9.75
N PHE A 127 16.34 10.16 10.19
CA PHE A 127 16.47 10.62 11.58
C PHE A 127 15.68 11.91 11.75
#